data_AF-A0A9N9FR39-F1
#
_entry.id   AF-A0A9N9FR39-F1
#
_cell.length_a   1.000
_cell.length_b   1.000
_cell.length_c   1.000
_cell.angle_alpha   90.00
_cell.angle_beta   90.00
_cell.angle_gamma   90.00
#
_symmetry.space_group_name_H-M   'P 1'
#
loop_
_entity.id
_entity.type
_entity.pdbx_description
1 polymer ?
#
loop_
_entity_poly.entity_id
_entity_poly.type
_entity_poly.pdbx_seq_one_letter_code
_entity_poly.pdbx_strand_id
1 'polypeptide(L)'
;DRPITMTDQTNDNTLETKADDYDKYNCSLAAELDYFVMCYCEELALGGQAINYYRYGERKDCSQRWQSLKFCIQLKSKSAEERKKMILEKEAMKDAKYTKQKSSLDFWEMRE
;
A
#
# COMPACT_ATOMS: atom_id res chain seq x y z
N ASP A 1 4.88 -44.61 37.76
CA ASP A 1 3.72 -43.69 37.79
C ASP A 1 4.13 -42.35 37.20
N ARG A 2 3.57 -41.75 36.14
CA ARG A 2 2.58 -42.06 35.11
C ARG A 2 2.94 -41.06 33.97
N PRO A 3 2.96 -41.43 32.68
CA PRO A 3 3.34 -40.49 31.63
C PRO A 3 2.20 -39.49 31.38
N ILE A 4 2.52 -38.21 31.26
CA ILE A 4 1.56 -37.20 30.83
C ILE A 4 1.54 -37.22 29.31
N THR A 5 0.39 -37.62 28.79
CA THR A 5 0.07 -37.77 27.37
C THR A 5 0.17 -36.45 26.62
N MET A 6 0.72 -36.50 25.40
CA MET A 6 0.51 -35.49 24.37
C MET A 6 -1.00 -35.26 24.19
N THR A 7 -1.45 -34.04 24.47
CA THR A 7 -2.70 -33.54 23.90
C THR A 7 -2.35 -32.84 22.61
N ASP A 8 -2.77 -33.48 21.52
CA ASP A 8 -2.91 -32.94 20.19
C ASP A 8 -3.68 -31.60 20.24
N GLN A 9 -3.00 -30.49 19.94
CA GLN A 9 -3.65 -29.25 19.52
C GLN A 9 -3.54 -29.15 18.00
N THR A 10 -4.16 -30.08 17.28
CA THR A 10 -4.71 -29.72 15.98
C THR A 10 -5.86 -28.74 16.20
N ASN A 11 -5.91 -27.73 15.31
CA ASN A 11 -7.01 -26.77 15.08
C ASN A 11 -6.83 -25.49 15.93
N ASP A 12 -6.74 -24.26 15.37
CA ASP A 12 -7.75 -23.60 14.52
C ASP A 12 -7.19 -22.51 13.56
N ASN A 13 -5.89 -22.48 13.26
CA ASN A 13 -5.24 -21.34 12.57
C ASN A 13 -5.55 -21.16 11.08
N THR A 14 -6.42 -21.96 10.46
CA THR A 14 -6.67 -21.90 9.00
C THR A 14 -7.85 -21.02 8.58
N LEU A 15 -8.68 -20.57 9.53
CA LEU A 15 -9.84 -19.70 9.27
C LEU A 15 -9.53 -18.22 9.50
N GLU A 16 -8.71 -17.88 10.49
CA GLU A 16 -8.21 -16.51 10.70
C GLU A 16 -7.35 -16.07 9.49
N THR A 17 -6.47 -16.95 9.00
CA THR A 17 -5.70 -16.69 7.77
C THR A 17 -6.53 -16.55 6.50
N LYS A 18 -7.83 -16.82 6.49
CA LYS A 18 -8.69 -16.63 5.30
C LYS A 18 -9.49 -15.33 5.36
N ALA A 19 -9.93 -14.93 6.55
CA ALA A 19 -10.62 -13.66 6.75
C ALA A 19 -9.65 -12.47 6.69
N ASP A 20 -8.49 -12.59 7.33
CA ASP A 20 -7.44 -11.57 7.34
C ASP A 20 -6.80 -11.38 5.94
N ASP A 21 -6.74 -12.47 5.19
CA ASP A 21 -6.28 -12.52 3.79
C ASP A 21 -7.25 -11.80 2.85
N TYR A 22 -8.56 -11.93 3.07
CA TYR A 22 -9.57 -11.28 2.22
C TYR A 22 -9.58 -9.75 2.39
N ASP A 23 -9.42 -9.24 3.61
CA ASP A 23 -9.35 -7.79 3.88
C ASP A 23 -8.01 -7.18 3.47
N LYS A 24 -6.89 -7.91 3.60
CA LYS A 24 -5.61 -7.48 3.03
C LYS A 24 -5.67 -7.31 1.50
N TYR A 25 -6.51 -8.11 0.83
CA TYR A 25 -6.63 -8.10 -0.63
C TYR A 25 -7.73 -7.19 -1.18
N ASN A 26 -8.51 -6.55 -0.31
CA ASN A 26 -9.53 -5.59 -0.71
C ASN A 26 -9.02 -4.17 -0.50
N CYS A 27 -8.80 -3.46 -1.61
CA CYS A 27 -8.62 -2.02 -1.55
C CYS A 27 -9.95 -1.33 -1.19
N SER A 28 -9.95 -0.48 -0.16
CA SER A 28 -11.04 0.46 0.08
C SER A 28 -11.06 1.55 -1.00
N LEU A 29 -11.91 1.37 -2.01
CA LEU A 29 -12.05 2.32 -3.13
C LEU A 29 -12.45 3.72 -2.66
N ALA A 30 -13.34 3.82 -1.67
CA ALA A 30 -13.83 5.09 -1.16
C ALA A 30 -12.69 5.89 -0.52
N ALA A 31 -11.88 5.25 0.33
CA ALA A 31 -10.74 5.91 0.96
C ALA A 31 -9.71 6.41 -0.06
N GLU A 32 -9.34 5.59 -1.05
CA GLU A 32 -8.38 6.01 -2.09
C GLU A 32 -8.94 7.11 -3.00
N LEU A 33 -10.26 7.12 -3.25
CA LEU A 33 -10.92 8.22 -3.96
C LEU A 33 -10.83 9.51 -3.15
N ASP A 34 -11.12 9.47 -1.85
CA ASP A 34 -11.03 10.64 -0.96
C ASP A 34 -9.60 11.20 -0.96
N TYR A 35 -8.59 10.35 -0.81
CA TYR A 35 -7.18 10.78 -0.89
C TYR A 35 -6.81 11.39 -2.25
N PHE A 36 -7.30 10.82 -3.34
CA PHE A 36 -7.06 11.36 -4.68
C PHE A 36 -7.72 12.73 -4.86
N VAL A 37 -8.99 12.88 -4.48
CA VAL A 37 -9.74 14.13 -4.60
C VAL A 37 -9.10 15.21 -3.73
N MET A 38 -8.67 14.88 -2.51
CA MET A 38 -7.98 15.85 -1.66
C MET A 38 -6.69 16.35 -2.30
N CYS A 39 -5.85 15.45 -2.83
CA CYS A 39 -4.61 15.85 -3.50
C CYS A 39 -4.88 16.67 -4.78
N TYR A 40 -5.83 16.22 -5.61
CA TYR A 40 -6.15 16.88 -6.87
C TYR A 40 -6.81 18.25 -6.65
N CYS A 41 -7.65 18.38 -5.63
CA CYS A 41 -8.17 19.66 -5.18
C CYS A 41 -7.06 20.57 -4.67
N GLU A 42 -6.01 20.06 -4.01
CA GLU A 42 -4.86 20.90 -3.66
C GLU A 42 -4.15 21.48 -4.90
N GLU A 43 -4.09 20.73 -6.00
CA GLU A 43 -3.53 21.23 -7.27
C GLU A 43 -4.44 22.21 -8.00
N LEU A 44 -5.78 22.01 -7.97
CA LEU A 44 -6.74 22.90 -8.64
C LEU A 44 -7.20 24.09 -7.77
N ALA A 45 -7.12 23.98 -6.45
CA ALA A 45 -7.58 24.98 -5.51
C ALA A 45 -6.53 26.09 -5.36
N LEU A 46 -6.59 27.02 -6.31
CA LEU A 46 -6.07 28.38 -6.22
C LEU A 46 -6.59 29.18 -4.98
N GLY A 47 -7.47 28.62 -4.15
CA GLY A 47 -8.07 29.30 -3.00
C GLY A 47 -7.31 29.24 -1.68
N GLY A 48 -6.36 28.30 -1.49
CA GLY A 48 -5.66 28.12 -0.20
C GLY A 48 -4.14 27.92 -0.29
N GLN A 49 -3.64 27.38 -1.42
CA GLN A 49 -2.21 27.16 -1.64
C GLN A 49 -1.57 28.17 -2.59
N ALA A 50 -2.30 29.19 -3.07
CA ALA A 50 -1.72 30.21 -3.95
C ALA A 50 -0.46 30.87 -3.37
N ILE A 51 -0.40 31.04 -2.04
CA ILE A 51 0.77 31.57 -1.33
C ILE A 51 1.95 30.59 -1.34
N ASN A 52 1.69 29.28 -1.17
CA ASN A 52 2.73 28.24 -1.19
C ASN A 52 3.26 28.01 -2.60
N TYR A 53 2.38 28.03 -3.61
CA TYR A 53 2.77 27.99 -5.02
C TYR A 53 3.60 29.22 -5.40
N TYR A 54 3.22 30.41 -4.94
CA TYR A 54 4.02 31.62 -5.14
C TYR A 54 5.38 31.57 -4.42
N ARG A 55 5.46 30.95 -3.24
CA ARG A 55 6.69 30.88 -2.43
C ARG A 55 7.68 29.82 -2.90
N TYR A 56 7.20 28.61 -3.19
CA TYR A 56 8.04 27.44 -3.47
C TYR A 56 7.94 26.95 -4.91
N GLY A 57 6.94 27.37 -5.69
CA GLY A 57 6.78 26.99 -7.10
C GLY A 57 6.39 25.52 -7.33
N GLU A 58 6.29 24.72 -6.27
CA GLU A 58 6.04 23.28 -6.38
C GLU A 58 4.54 22.99 -6.38
N ARG A 59 4.09 22.29 -7.43
CA ARG A 59 2.80 21.57 -7.41
C ARG A 59 3.03 20.22 -6.75
N LYS A 60 2.07 19.78 -5.94
CA LYS A 60 2.15 18.46 -5.32
C LYS A 60 1.89 17.38 -6.37
N ASP A 61 2.84 16.46 -6.57
CA ASP A 61 2.65 15.33 -7.48
C ASP A 61 1.60 14.33 -6.96
N CYS A 62 0.36 14.46 -7.44
CA CYS A 62 -0.75 13.56 -7.07
C CYS A 62 -0.79 12.25 -7.88
N SER A 63 0.20 12.04 -8.77
CA SER A 63 0.27 10.88 -9.67
C SER A 63 0.29 9.54 -8.93
N GLN A 64 0.91 9.47 -7.75
CA GLN A 64 0.99 8.26 -6.95
C GLN A 64 -0.38 7.83 -6.42
N ARG A 65 -1.21 8.78 -5.96
CA ARG A 65 -2.57 8.49 -5.47
C ARG A 65 -3.48 8.06 -6.61
N TRP A 66 -3.35 8.69 -7.78
CA TRP A 66 -4.07 8.27 -8.98
C TRP A 66 -3.75 6.82 -9.39
N GLN A 67 -2.48 6.42 -9.34
CA GLN A 67 -2.08 5.04 -9.65
C GLN A 67 -2.68 4.02 -8.67
N SER A 68 -2.72 4.35 -7.37
CA SER A 68 -3.39 3.51 -6.37
C SER A 68 -4.89 3.37 -6.65
N LEU A 69 -5.58 4.47 -6.93
CA LEU A 69 -7.01 4.46 -7.27
C LEU A 69 -7.30 3.62 -8.53
N LYS A 70 -6.54 3.84 -9.61
CA LYS A 70 -6.68 3.07 -10.86
C LYS A 70 -6.48 1.58 -10.63
N PHE A 71 -5.48 1.22 -9.83
CA PHE A 71 -5.22 -0.16 -9.44
C PHE A 71 -6.43 -0.76 -8.71
N CYS A 72 -7.00 -0.05 -7.74
CA CYS A 72 -8.18 -0.51 -7.01
C CYS A 72 -9.42 -0.72 -7.91
N ILE A 73 -9.65 0.17 -8.86
CA ILE A 73 -10.73 0.03 -9.86
C ILE A 73 -10.49 -1.23 -10.69
N GLN A 74 -9.26 -1.45 -11.16
CA GLN A 74 -8.91 -2.64 -11.94
C GLN A 74 -9.09 -3.94 -11.14
N LEU A 75 -8.76 -3.93 -9.84
CA LEU A 75 -8.90 -5.10 -8.96
C LEU A 75 -10.36 -5.51 -8.73
N LYS A 76 -11.27 -4.54 -8.66
CA LYS A 76 -12.70 -4.79 -8.48
C LYS A 76 -13.33 -5.52 -9.66
N SER A 77 -12.84 -5.28 -10.87
CA SER A 77 -13.35 -5.93 -12.09
C SER A 77 -12.86 -7.37 -12.26
N LYS A 78 -11.87 -7.82 -11.47
CA LYS A 78 -11.22 -9.13 -11.63
C LYS A 78 -11.73 -10.17 -10.63
N SER A 79 -11.55 -11.45 -10.99
CA SER A 79 -11.84 -12.60 -10.12
C SER A 79 -10.93 -12.60 -8.88
N ALA A 80 -11.32 -13.34 -7.84
CA ALA A 80 -10.59 -13.40 -6.59
C ALA A 80 -9.14 -13.94 -6.78
N GLU A 81 -8.95 -14.93 -7.65
CA GLU A 81 -7.63 -15.52 -7.94
C GLU A 81 -6.70 -14.53 -8.66
N GLU A 82 -7.22 -13.85 -9.69
CA GLU A 82 -6.46 -12.84 -10.42
C GLU A 82 -6.12 -11.62 -9.55
N ARG A 83 -7.01 -11.26 -8.64
CA ARG A 83 -6.79 -10.17 -7.68
C ARG A 83 -5.59 -10.46 -6.79
N LYS A 84 -5.51 -11.67 -6.22
CA LYS A 84 -4.37 -12.09 -5.39
C LYS A 84 -3.05 -12.00 -6.14
N LYS A 85 -3.02 -12.48 -7.39
CA LYS A 85 -1.82 -12.42 -8.24
C LYS A 85 -1.36 -10.98 -8.48
N MET A 86 -2.26 -10.07 -8.84
CA MET A 86 -1.90 -8.67 -9.10
C MET A 86 -1.41 -7.93 -7.85
N ILE A 87 -1.92 -8.29 -6.67
CA ILE A 87 -1.47 -7.70 -5.40
C ILE A 87 -0.06 -8.18 -5.06
N LEU A 88 0.18 -9.49 -5.18
CA LEU A 88 1.50 -10.06 -4.95
C LEU A 88 2.55 -9.44 -5.88
N GLU A 89 2.23 -9.26 -7.16
CA GLU A 89 3.10 -8.58 -8.12
C GLU A 89 3.39 -7.13 -7.69
N LYS A 90 2.38 -6.39 -7.22
CA LYS A 90 2.55 -5.02 -6.72
C LYS A 90 3.39 -4.96 -5.45
N GLU A 91 3.21 -5.88 -4.51
CA GLU A 91 4.03 -6.00 -3.30
C GLU A 91 5.49 -6.30 -3.66
N ALA A 92 5.73 -7.28 -4.53
CA ALA A 92 7.06 -7.60 -5.02
C ALA A 92 7.75 -6.40 -5.71
N MET A 93 7.00 -5.62 -6.50
CA MET A 93 7.53 -4.39 -7.11
C MET A 93 7.86 -3.31 -6.07
N LYS A 94 7.06 -3.19 -5.01
CA LYS A 94 7.33 -2.26 -3.90
C LYS A 94 8.59 -2.69 -3.15
N ASP A 95 8.69 -3.96 -2.79
CA ASP A 95 9.84 -4.51 -2.07
C ASP A 95 11.11 -4.34 -2.90
N ALA A 96 11.07 -4.66 -4.20
CA ALA A 96 12.19 -4.40 -5.10
C ALA A 96 12.58 -2.91 -5.16
N LYS A 97 11.60 -1.99 -5.12
CA LYS A 97 11.87 -0.55 -5.05
C LYS A 97 12.52 -0.15 -3.73
N TYR A 98 12.05 -0.69 -2.60
CA TYR A 98 12.61 -0.43 -1.27
C TYR A 98 14.02 -1.00 -1.13
N THR A 99 14.25 -2.23 -1.58
CA THR A 99 15.59 -2.86 -1.59
C THR A 99 16.57 -2.10 -2.48
N LYS A 100 16.11 -1.54 -3.60
CA LYS A 100 16.96 -0.72 -4.48
C LYS A 100 17.26 0.67 -3.91
N GLN A 101 16.40 1.20 -3.03
CA GLN A 101 16.67 2.48 -2.38
C GLN A 101 17.89 2.33 -1.46
N LYS A 102 18.86 3.25 -1.59
CA LYS A 102 20.06 3.25 -0.77
C LYS A 102 19.67 3.32 0.70
N SER A 103 20.19 2.37 1.50
CA SER A 103 19.98 2.39 2.94
C SER A 103 20.62 3.65 3.52
N SER A 104 20.09 4.18 4.62
CA SER A 104 20.66 5.35 5.29
C SER A 104 22.11 5.13 5.78
N LEU A 105 22.55 3.88 5.95
CA LEU A 105 23.92 3.52 6.29
C LEU A 105 24.90 3.78 5.12
N ASP A 106 24.43 3.60 3.87
CA ASP A 106 25.21 3.81 2.64
C ASP A 106 25.62 5.28 2.41
N PHE A 107 24.96 6.23 3.08
CA PHE A 107 25.31 7.65 3.00
C PHE A 107 26.53 8.04 3.84
N TRP A 108 26.92 7.22 4.83
CA TRP A 108 28.05 7.54 5.72
C TRP A 108 29.41 7.18 5.13
N GLU A 109 29.46 6.24 4.17
CA GLU A 109 30.68 5.82 3.49
C GLU A 109 31.27 6.90 2.55
N MET A 110 30.49 7.91 2.16
CA MET A 110 30.98 9.01 1.30
C MET A 110 31.77 10.10 2.05
N ARG A 111 31.94 9.98 3.37
CA ARG A 111 32.56 11.03 4.21
C ARG A 111 34.03 10.73 4.58
N GLU A 112 34.53 9.53 4.33
CA GLU A 112 35.95 9.14 4.52
C GLU A 112 36.75 9.31 3.22
#